data_AF-A0A7J0E0U0-F1
#
_entry.id   AF-A0A7J0E0U0-F1
#
_cell.length_a   1.000
_cell.length_b   1.000
_cell.length_c   1.000
_cell.angle_alpha   90.00
_cell.angle_beta   90.00
_cell.angle_gamma   90.00
#
_symmetry.space_group_name_H-M   'P 1'
#
loop_
_entity.id
_entity.type
_entity.pdbx_description
1 polymer ?
#
loop_
_entity_poly.entity_id
_entity_poly.type
_entity_poly.pdbx_seq_one_letter_code
_entity_poly.pdbx_strand_id
1 'polypeptide(L)'
;MRRTTLLLFLIPIFLTRSESTQSPFACDASDSATRSQPFCKRTLPIHVRARDLVSRLTLDEKVGQLVNSAAAIPRLGVPAYEWWSEALHGVAMVGEGQVPQGMRFNGRIRSATSFPQVILSAASFDSNLWYRIGQVSEISTVDKISVLRLGPRSSIQCFVVFRFRLVPRFFDP
;
A
#
# COMPACT_ATOMS: atom_id res chain seq x y z
N MET A 1 1.44 1.61 -70.25
CA MET A 1 1.41 2.56 -69.11
C MET A 1 0.33 2.13 -68.13
N ARG A 2 0.69 1.43 -67.04
CA ARG A 2 -0.26 1.04 -65.98
C ARG A 2 -0.26 2.14 -64.91
N ARG A 3 -1.39 2.80 -64.69
CA ARG A 3 -1.58 3.80 -63.63
C ARG A 3 -1.88 3.08 -62.32
N THR A 4 -0.94 3.12 -61.39
CA THR A 4 -1.11 2.63 -60.01
C THR A 4 -1.80 3.72 -59.19
N THR A 5 -3.08 3.53 -58.87
CA THR A 5 -3.85 4.44 -58.01
C THR A 5 -3.61 4.04 -56.55
N LEU A 6 -3.01 4.93 -55.77
CA LEU A 6 -2.61 4.69 -54.37
C LEU A 6 -3.76 5.10 -53.45
N LEU A 7 -4.45 4.12 -52.87
CA LEU A 7 -5.55 4.32 -51.91
C LEU A 7 -4.98 4.58 -50.51
N LEU A 8 -5.11 5.82 -50.03
CA LEU A 8 -4.79 6.24 -48.66
C LEU A 8 -5.93 5.84 -47.71
N PHE A 9 -5.71 4.81 -46.89
CA PHE A 9 -6.60 4.46 -45.78
C PHE A 9 -6.36 5.44 -44.61
N LEU A 10 -7.33 6.32 -44.34
CA LEU A 10 -7.38 7.12 -43.12
C LEU A 10 -7.78 6.21 -41.94
N ILE A 11 -6.81 5.87 -41.09
CA ILE A 11 -7.03 5.16 -39.83
C ILE A 11 -7.65 6.16 -38.83
N PRO A 12 -8.85 5.92 -38.29
CA PRO A 12 -9.38 6.75 -37.22
C PRO A 12 -8.53 6.53 -35.96
N ILE A 13 -7.78 7.56 -35.56
CA ILE A 13 -7.07 7.57 -34.28
C ILE A 13 -8.15 7.68 -33.20
N PHE A 14 -8.55 6.55 -32.63
CA PHE A 14 -9.29 6.53 -31.39
C PHE A 14 -8.40 7.11 -30.29
N LEU A 15 -8.56 8.41 -30.01
CA LEU A 15 -8.08 9.03 -28.78
C LEU A 15 -8.87 8.41 -27.63
N THR A 16 -8.35 7.32 -27.08
CA THR A 16 -8.78 6.84 -25.77
C THR A 16 -8.48 7.94 -24.77
N ARG A 17 -9.52 8.56 -24.21
CA ARG A 17 -9.38 9.45 -23.07
C ARG A 17 -8.82 8.60 -21.92
N SER A 18 -7.56 8.82 -21.57
CA SER A 18 -6.99 8.26 -20.35
C SER A 18 -7.79 8.83 -19.19
N GLU A 19 -8.68 8.01 -18.62
CA GLU A 19 -9.31 8.31 -17.35
C GLU A 19 -8.17 8.45 -16.33
N SER A 20 -8.03 9.65 -15.78
CA SER A 20 -7.04 9.93 -14.74
C SER A 20 -7.39 9.06 -13.56
N THR A 21 -6.72 7.91 -13.41
CA THR A 21 -6.78 7.11 -12.20
C THR A 21 -6.37 8.03 -11.05
N GLN A 22 -7.35 8.36 -10.20
CA GLN A 22 -7.10 9.13 -8.98
C GLN A 22 -5.91 8.49 -8.26
N SER A 23 -4.92 9.31 -7.88
CA SER A 23 -3.67 8.80 -7.30
C SER A 23 -4.01 7.79 -6.19
N PRO A 24 -3.39 6.59 -6.17
CA PRO A 24 -3.70 5.57 -5.16
C PRO A 24 -3.30 6.00 -3.75
N PHE A 25 -2.63 7.15 -3.63
CA PHE A 25 -2.18 7.71 -2.38
C PHE A 25 -2.73 9.12 -2.20
N ALA A 26 -3.04 9.45 -0.95
CA ALA A 26 -3.33 10.83 -0.58
C ALA A 26 -2.13 11.76 -0.82
N CYS A 27 -2.41 13.06 -0.84
CA CYS A 27 -1.45 14.11 -1.20
C CYS A 27 -0.92 13.95 -2.63
N ASP A 28 -1.83 13.84 -3.60
CA ASP A 28 -1.41 13.97 -4.98
C ASP A 28 -0.81 15.37 -5.18
N ALA A 29 0.40 15.41 -5.72
CA ALA A 29 1.10 16.65 -6.02
C ALA A 29 0.40 17.46 -7.11
N SER A 30 -0.46 16.82 -7.92
CA SER A 30 -1.28 17.42 -8.97
C SER A 30 -2.55 18.10 -8.41
N ASP A 31 -3.01 17.70 -7.23
CA ASP A 31 -4.21 18.25 -6.58
C ASP A 31 -3.84 19.47 -5.73
N SER A 32 -4.11 20.66 -6.26
CA SER A 32 -3.82 21.92 -5.59
C SER A 32 -4.62 22.13 -4.30
N ALA A 33 -5.79 21.51 -4.16
CA ALA A 33 -6.67 21.67 -2.99
C ALA A 33 -6.13 20.92 -1.75
N THR A 34 -5.50 19.76 -1.97
CA THR A 34 -4.97 18.92 -0.89
C THR A 34 -3.47 19.11 -0.67
N ARG A 35 -2.70 19.46 -1.71
CA ARG A 35 -1.25 19.69 -1.63
C ARG A 35 -0.83 20.74 -0.59
N SER A 36 -1.62 21.79 -0.43
CA SER A 36 -1.30 22.90 0.49
C SER A 36 -1.56 22.58 1.96
N GLN A 37 -2.28 21.49 2.24
CA GLN A 37 -2.67 21.09 3.59
C GLN A 37 -1.44 20.69 4.43
N PRO A 38 -1.38 21.04 5.73
CA PRO A 38 -0.25 20.67 6.60
C PRO A 38 0.01 19.18 6.65
N PHE A 39 -1.02 18.33 6.67
CA PHE A 39 -0.85 16.87 6.62
C PHE A 39 -0.08 16.37 5.37
N CYS A 40 -0.08 17.13 4.27
CA CYS A 40 0.68 16.84 3.04
C CYS A 40 2.11 17.39 3.02
N LYS A 41 2.51 18.22 3.98
CA LYS A 41 3.86 18.80 4.03
C LYS A 41 4.84 17.83 4.67
N ARG A 42 5.64 17.15 3.84
CA ARG A 42 6.67 16.18 4.29
C ARG A 42 7.75 16.80 5.18
N THR A 43 7.94 18.11 5.12
CA THR A 43 8.86 18.84 6.02
C THR A 43 8.38 18.87 7.47
N LEU A 44 7.11 18.58 7.75
CA LEU A 44 6.58 18.52 9.10
C LEU A 44 6.73 17.10 9.70
N PRO A 45 6.96 16.98 11.02
CA PRO A 45 6.99 15.69 11.68
C PRO A 45 5.70 14.89 11.49
N ILE A 46 5.81 13.56 11.38
CA ILE A 46 4.68 12.64 11.16
C ILE A 46 3.54 12.88 12.16
N HIS A 47 3.84 13.05 13.45
CA HIS A 47 2.82 13.26 14.48
C HIS A 47 2.04 14.57 14.27
N VAL A 48 2.68 15.62 13.76
CA VAL A 48 2.02 16.89 13.43
C VAL A 48 1.07 16.69 12.24
N ARG A 49 1.53 15.98 11.21
CA ARG A 49 0.75 15.68 10.00
C ARG A 49 -0.46 14.82 10.30
N ALA A 50 -0.27 13.76 11.11
CA ALA A 50 -1.34 12.89 11.56
C ALA A 50 -2.39 13.64 12.39
N ARG A 51 -1.95 14.48 13.33
CA ARG A 51 -2.84 15.30 14.15
C ARG A 51 -3.65 16.28 13.30
N ASP A 52 -3.02 16.94 12.32
CA ASP A 52 -3.71 17.84 11.40
C ASP A 52 -4.78 17.10 10.60
N LEU A 53 -4.47 15.94 10.01
CA LEU A 53 -5.45 15.12 9.28
C LEU A 53 -6.64 14.74 10.16
N VAL A 54 -6.39 14.15 11.35
CA VAL A 54 -7.45 13.70 12.26
C VAL A 54 -8.30 14.86 12.77
N SER A 55 -7.71 16.05 12.94
CA SER A 55 -8.44 17.25 13.37
C SER A 55 -9.44 17.75 12.32
N ARG A 56 -9.23 17.41 11.04
CA ARG A 56 -10.10 17.80 9.91
C ARG A 56 -11.25 16.83 9.65
N LEU A 57 -11.22 15.66 10.29
CA LEU A 57 -12.24 14.63 10.12
C LEU A 57 -13.49 14.97 10.91
N THR A 58 -14.65 14.78 10.29
CA THR A 58 -15.92 14.72 11.00
C THR A 58 -15.98 13.50 11.92
N LEU A 59 -16.96 13.46 12.82
CA LEU A 59 -17.13 12.30 13.71
C LEU A 59 -17.39 11.02 12.89
N ASP A 60 -18.24 11.09 11.88
CA ASP A 60 -18.57 9.95 11.01
C ASP A 60 -17.35 9.49 10.21
N GLU A 61 -16.56 10.44 9.67
CA GLU A 61 -15.30 10.14 8.99
C GLU A 61 -14.34 9.41 9.94
N LYS A 62 -14.23 9.83 11.20
CA LYS A 62 -13.37 9.17 12.21
C LYS A 62 -13.83 7.75 12.50
N VAL A 63 -15.12 7.54 12.71
CA VAL A 63 -15.68 6.19 12.96
C VAL A 63 -15.38 5.26 11.79
N GLY A 64 -15.51 5.77 10.55
CA GLY A 64 -15.16 5.03 9.33
C GLY A 64 -13.67 4.68 9.18
N GLN A 65 -12.78 5.25 9.99
CA GLN A 65 -11.35 4.90 10.02
C GLN A 65 -11.00 3.87 11.11
N LEU A 66 -11.95 3.41 11.94
CA LEU A 66 -11.69 2.46 13.04
C LEU A 66 -11.77 0.99 12.62
N VAL A 67 -12.03 0.71 11.34
CA VAL A 67 -12.10 -0.64 10.76
C VAL A 67 -10.94 -0.86 9.81
N ASN A 68 -10.61 -2.13 9.53
CA ASN A 68 -9.53 -2.52 8.63
C ASN A 68 -9.75 -1.97 7.21
N SER A 69 -10.97 -2.07 6.71
CA SER A 69 -11.41 -1.48 5.44
C SER A 69 -11.82 -0.02 5.62
N ALA A 70 -10.85 0.86 5.88
CA ALA A 70 -11.10 2.26 6.14
C ALA A 70 -11.68 2.98 4.92
N ALA A 71 -12.80 3.67 5.11
CA ALA A 71 -13.51 4.36 4.04
C ALA A 71 -12.69 5.54 3.48
N ALA A 72 -12.91 5.86 2.20
CA ALA A 72 -12.31 7.05 1.59
C ALA A 72 -12.86 8.33 2.24
N ILE A 73 -12.05 9.40 2.23
CA ILE A 73 -12.47 10.76 2.60
C ILE A 73 -12.23 11.68 1.40
N PRO A 74 -13.17 11.70 0.42
CA PRO A 74 -12.96 12.37 -0.87
C PRO A 74 -12.69 13.88 -0.73
N ARG A 75 -13.34 14.54 0.25
CA ARG A 75 -13.16 15.98 0.52
C ARG A 75 -11.71 16.34 0.89
N LEU A 76 -10.98 15.40 1.47
CA LEU A 76 -9.57 15.58 1.84
C LEU A 76 -8.61 14.86 0.87
N GLY A 77 -9.12 14.30 -0.23
CA GLY A 77 -8.33 13.51 -1.17
C GLY A 77 -7.68 12.28 -0.54
N VAL A 78 -8.30 11.70 0.49
CA VAL A 78 -7.83 10.46 1.13
C VAL A 78 -8.54 9.28 0.46
N PRO A 79 -7.82 8.38 -0.22
CA PRO A 79 -8.43 7.18 -0.78
C PRO A 79 -8.83 6.19 0.32
N ALA A 80 -9.74 5.27 0.00
CA ALA A 80 -10.03 4.14 0.88
C ALA A 80 -8.77 3.29 1.08
N TYR A 81 -8.63 2.68 2.25
CA TYR A 81 -7.41 2.01 2.63
C TYR A 81 -7.69 0.75 3.46
N GLU A 82 -7.06 -0.37 3.07
CA GLU A 82 -7.08 -1.61 3.82
C GLU A 82 -5.78 -1.76 4.61
N TRP A 83 -5.85 -1.59 5.93
CA TRP A 83 -4.65 -1.66 6.77
C TRP A 83 -4.34 -3.05 7.30
N TRP A 84 -5.27 -4.01 7.23
CA TRP A 84 -4.96 -5.39 7.53
C TRP A 84 -4.11 -5.98 6.40
N SER A 85 -2.95 -6.50 6.79
CA SER A 85 -2.07 -7.23 5.89
C SER A 85 -1.39 -8.38 6.63
N GLU A 86 -0.97 -9.40 5.87
CA GLU A 86 -0.39 -10.62 6.42
C GLU A 86 0.90 -11.00 5.69
N ALA A 87 1.94 -11.36 6.45
CA ALA A 87 3.21 -11.83 5.89
C ALA A 87 3.93 -12.87 6.76
N LEU A 88 3.21 -13.62 7.60
CA LEU A 88 3.77 -14.50 8.64
C LEU A 88 4.96 -15.36 8.16
N HIS A 89 4.85 -15.93 6.96
CA HIS A 89 5.91 -16.70 6.30
C HIS A 89 5.99 -16.33 4.81
N GLY A 90 5.96 -15.03 4.52
CA GLY A 90 5.83 -14.48 3.18
C GLY A 90 4.48 -13.79 2.99
N VAL A 91 4.43 -12.83 2.07
CA VAL A 91 3.25 -11.97 1.83
C VAL A 91 2.05 -12.80 1.42
N ALA A 92 0.94 -12.64 2.11
CA ALA A 92 -0.32 -13.31 1.80
C ALA A 92 -1.31 -12.35 1.11
N MET A 93 -2.27 -12.94 0.41
CA MET A 93 -3.39 -12.19 -0.15
C MET A 93 -4.34 -11.80 0.97
N VAL A 94 -4.83 -10.56 0.92
CA VAL A 94 -5.70 -9.97 1.95
C VAL A 94 -6.75 -9.13 1.22
N GLY A 95 -8.02 -9.25 1.62
CA GLY A 95 -9.13 -8.56 0.93
C GLY A 95 -9.75 -9.37 -0.22
N GLU A 96 -9.84 -10.70 -0.11
CA GLU A 96 -10.65 -11.49 -1.04
C GLU A 96 -12.15 -11.21 -0.82
N GLY A 97 -12.93 -11.10 -1.90
CA GLY A 97 -14.36 -10.76 -1.83
C GLY A 97 -14.68 -9.25 -1.87
N GLN A 98 -15.44 -8.75 -0.89
CA GLN A 98 -16.16 -7.46 -0.89
C GLN A 98 -15.30 -6.22 -0.64
N VAL A 99 -14.02 -6.38 -0.26
CA VAL A 99 -13.10 -5.27 -0.01
C VAL A 99 -12.24 -5.04 -1.26
N PRO A 100 -12.40 -3.93 -2.00
CA PRO A 100 -11.62 -3.67 -3.20
C PRO A 100 -10.14 -3.38 -2.91
N GLN A 101 -9.84 -2.89 -1.71
CA GLN A 101 -8.50 -2.50 -1.27
C GLN A 101 -7.81 -3.67 -0.54
N GLY A 102 -6.48 -3.80 -0.71
CA GLY A 102 -5.69 -4.86 -0.07
C GLY A 102 -4.64 -5.46 -1.00
N MET A 103 -3.80 -6.35 -0.46
CA MET A 103 -2.77 -7.03 -1.24
C MET A 103 -3.38 -8.16 -2.07
N ARG A 104 -3.27 -8.06 -3.40
CA ARG A 104 -3.81 -9.03 -4.36
C ARG A 104 -2.74 -9.53 -5.33
N PHE A 105 -2.86 -10.79 -5.74
CA PHE A 105 -1.96 -11.44 -6.70
C PHE A 105 -2.59 -11.62 -8.09
N ASN A 106 -3.51 -10.73 -8.45
CA ASN A 106 -4.22 -10.74 -9.74
C ASN A 106 -3.78 -9.61 -10.69
N GLY A 107 -2.67 -8.92 -10.38
CA GLY A 107 -2.15 -7.78 -11.13
C GLY A 107 -0.74 -8.02 -11.65
N ARG A 108 0.10 -6.96 -11.57
CA ARG A 108 1.51 -7.03 -11.96
C ARG A 108 2.30 -8.05 -11.14
N ILE A 109 1.93 -8.22 -9.87
CA ILE A 109 2.46 -9.25 -8.97
C ILE A 109 1.46 -10.42 -9.00
N ARG A 110 1.94 -11.61 -9.33
CA ARG A 110 1.11 -12.83 -9.46
C ARG A 110 1.30 -13.85 -8.34
N SER A 111 2.33 -13.66 -7.53
CA SER A 111 2.65 -14.52 -6.39
C SER A 111 3.68 -13.82 -5.50
N ALA A 112 3.86 -14.34 -4.30
CA ALA A 112 4.93 -13.98 -3.38
C ALA A 112 5.70 -15.24 -2.96
N THR A 113 6.94 -15.06 -2.49
CA THR A 113 7.72 -16.15 -1.91
C THR A 113 7.04 -16.70 -0.66
N SER A 114 6.87 -18.01 -0.58
CA SER A 114 6.40 -18.70 0.62
C SER A 114 7.58 -19.34 1.33
N PHE A 115 7.85 -18.89 2.55
CA PHE A 115 8.88 -19.44 3.42
C PHE A 115 8.33 -20.61 4.25
N PRO A 116 9.20 -21.46 4.83
CA PRO A 116 8.78 -22.42 5.83
C PRO A 116 8.01 -21.74 6.95
N GLN A 117 6.98 -22.43 7.45
CA GLN A 117 6.19 -21.93 8.57
C GLN A 117 7.09 -21.58 9.76
N VAL A 118 6.67 -20.62 10.59
CA VAL A 118 7.46 -20.06 11.71
C VAL A 118 8.14 -21.15 12.56
N ILE A 119 7.46 -22.27 12.83
CA ILE A 119 8.03 -23.39 13.59
C ILE A 119 9.25 -24.05 12.91
N LEU A 120 9.24 -24.17 11.58
CA LEU A 120 10.35 -24.73 10.81
C LEU A 120 11.49 -23.71 10.65
N SER A 121 11.16 -22.45 10.41
CA SER A 121 12.15 -21.36 10.41
C SER A 121 12.86 -21.22 11.76
N ALA A 122 12.13 -21.45 12.87
CA ALA A 122 12.69 -21.43 14.23
C ALA A 122 13.64 -22.61 14.49
N ALA A 123 13.33 -23.78 13.93
CA ALA A 123 14.17 -24.98 14.05
C ALA A 123 15.55 -24.83 13.38
N SER A 124 15.79 -23.78 12.59
CA SER A 124 17.13 -23.45 12.07
C SER A 124 18.08 -22.92 13.14
N PHE A 125 17.54 -22.35 14.23
CA PHE A 125 18.29 -21.58 15.24
C PHE A 125 19.18 -20.47 14.67
N ASP A 126 18.92 -19.97 13.45
CA ASP A 126 19.71 -18.93 12.79
C ASP A 126 18.98 -17.58 12.79
N SER A 127 19.41 -16.68 13.68
CA SER A 127 18.85 -15.31 13.75
C SER A 127 19.10 -14.46 12.49
N ASN A 128 20.17 -14.71 11.74
CA ASN A 128 20.44 -14.00 10.48
C ASN A 128 19.48 -14.47 9.38
N LEU A 129 19.08 -15.74 9.40
CA LEU A 129 18.05 -16.25 8.50
C LEU A 129 16.72 -15.50 8.68
N TRP A 130 16.29 -15.28 9.92
CA TRP A 130 15.08 -14.49 10.22
C TRP A 130 15.15 -13.07 9.66
N TYR A 131 16.30 -12.42 9.82
CA TYR A 131 16.51 -11.07 9.27
C TYR A 131 16.42 -11.07 7.75
N ARG A 132 17.04 -12.04 7.07
CA ARG A 132 17.00 -12.17 5.60
C ARG A 132 15.58 -12.45 5.09
N ILE A 133 14.82 -13.31 5.77
CA ILE A 133 13.40 -13.57 5.46
C ILE A 133 12.59 -12.28 5.56
N GLY A 134 12.81 -11.48 6.61
CA GLY A 134 12.19 -10.18 6.79
C GLY A 134 12.49 -9.21 5.64
N GLN A 135 13.76 -9.14 5.20
CA GLN A 135 14.18 -8.26 4.08
C GLN A 135 13.56 -8.65 2.73
N VAL A 136 13.47 -9.94 2.42
CA VAL A 136 12.85 -10.41 1.17
C VAL A 136 11.34 -10.14 1.18
N SER A 137 10.71 -10.32 2.33
CA SER A 137 9.29 -10.02 2.51
C SER A 137 9.03 -8.53 2.34
N GLU A 138 9.90 -7.66 2.88
CA GLU A 138 9.88 -6.21 2.69
C GLU A 138 9.93 -5.78 1.23
N ILE A 139 10.80 -6.39 0.42
CA ILE A 139 10.94 -6.02 -1.01
C ILE A 139 9.72 -6.45 -1.83
N SER A 140 9.09 -7.56 -1.46
CA SER A 140 7.94 -8.13 -2.18
C SER A 140 6.66 -7.29 -1.97
N THR A 141 6.55 -6.59 -0.84
CA THR A 141 5.57 -5.51 -0.65
C THR A 141 6.20 -4.20 -1.08
N VAL A 142 5.76 -3.58 -2.16
CA VAL A 142 6.10 -2.18 -2.45
C VAL A 142 5.44 -1.30 -1.38
N ASP A 143 6.03 -1.28 -0.18
CA ASP A 143 5.90 -0.35 0.94
C ASP A 143 6.54 -0.97 2.19
N LYS A 144 7.64 -0.34 2.65
CA LYS A 144 8.61 -0.84 3.64
C LYS A 144 8.00 -1.55 4.85
N ILE A 145 8.23 -2.85 4.97
CA ILE A 145 8.06 -3.62 6.21
C ILE A 145 9.14 -3.23 7.21
N SER A 146 8.76 -2.78 8.40
CA SER A 146 9.69 -2.62 9.51
C SER A 146 9.71 -3.89 10.36
N VAL A 147 10.82 -4.63 10.36
CA VAL A 147 11.02 -5.77 11.29
C VAL A 147 11.28 -5.20 12.69
N LEU A 148 10.29 -5.29 13.57
CA LEU A 148 10.47 -4.93 14.98
C LEU A 148 11.27 -6.03 15.70
N ARG A 149 12.40 -5.65 16.30
CA ARG A 149 13.18 -6.52 17.19
C ARG A 149 12.35 -6.79 18.45
N LEU A 150 11.81 -7.99 18.58
CA LEU A 150 11.16 -8.41 19.83
C LEU A 150 12.24 -8.57 20.91
N GLY A 151 12.02 -7.92 22.05
CA GLY A 151 12.92 -7.99 23.20
C GLY A 151 12.99 -9.40 23.82
N PRO A 152 13.89 -9.62 24.79
CA PRO A 152 14.13 -10.93 25.38
C PRO A 152 13.05 -11.26 26.41
N ARG A 153 11.85 -11.67 25.98
CA ARG A 153 10.86 -12.30 26.86
C ARG A 153 10.14 -13.45 26.16
N SER A 154 10.55 -14.66 26.53
CA SER A 154 9.89 -15.97 26.70
C SER A 154 8.48 -16.31 26.17
N SER A 155 7.84 -15.49 25.35
CA SER A 155 6.64 -15.90 24.62
C SER A 155 7.06 -16.20 23.18
N ILE A 156 7.03 -17.48 22.80
CA ILE A 156 7.30 -18.00 21.44
C ILE A 156 6.29 -17.46 20.40
N GLN A 157 5.43 -16.53 20.79
CA GLN A 157 4.71 -15.66 19.86
C GLN A 157 5.66 -14.57 19.35
N CYS A 158 6.51 -14.95 18.40
CA CYS A 158 6.93 -14.02 17.37
C CYS A 158 5.67 -13.59 16.60
N PHE A 159 4.91 -12.65 17.17
CA PHE A 159 4.14 -11.75 16.32
C PHE A 159 5.20 -10.98 15.54
N VAL A 160 5.53 -11.47 14.35
CA VAL A 160 6.10 -10.58 13.35
C VAL A 160 5.00 -9.58 13.06
N VAL A 161 4.96 -8.51 13.84
CA VAL A 161 4.16 -7.34 13.52
C VAL A 161 4.87 -6.71 12.35
N PHE A 162 4.55 -7.23 11.17
CA PHE A 162 4.84 -6.57 9.93
C PHE A 162 4.09 -5.25 10.00
N ARG A 163 4.81 -4.17 10.30
CA ARG A 163 4.27 -2.84 10.08
C ARG A 163 4.24 -2.66 8.57
N PHE A 164 3.17 -3.13 7.94
CA PHE A 164 2.92 -2.87 6.54
C PHE A 164 2.76 -1.38 6.38
N ARG A 165 3.62 -0.79 5.58
CA ARG A 165 3.63 0.64 5.34
C ARG A 165 2.73 0.99 4.19
N LEU A 166 1.56 0.35 4.10
CA LEU A 166 0.50 0.83 3.21
C LEU A 166 -0.14 2.12 3.77
N VAL A 167 0.41 2.68 4.86
CA VAL A 167 -0.02 3.95 5.41
C VAL A 167 0.11 5.00 4.31
N PRO A 168 -0.94 5.78 4.01
CA PRO A 168 -0.89 6.84 3.00
C PRO A 168 0.36 7.71 3.19
N ARG A 169 0.91 8.27 2.11
CA ARG A 169 2.14 9.09 2.05
C ARG A 169 2.25 10.22 3.10
N PHE A 170 1.19 10.46 3.87
CA PHE A 170 1.16 11.16 5.17
C PHE A 170 2.21 10.72 6.20
N PHE A 171 2.68 9.46 6.20
CA PHE A 171 3.57 8.94 7.25
C PHE A 171 4.99 8.62 6.75
N ASP A 172 5.32 9.08 5.55
CA ASP A 172 6.70 9.06 5.05
C ASP A 172 7.49 10.25 5.62
N PRO A 173 8.70 10.03 6.18
CA PRO A 173 9.62 11.11 6.54
C PRO A 173 10.12 11.86 5.30
#